data_AF-A0A7W5F017-F1
#
_entry.id   AF-A0A7W5F017-F1
#
_cell.length_a   1.000
_cell.length_b   1.000
_cell.length_c   1.000
_cell.angle_alpha   90.00
_cell.angle_beta   90.00
_cell.angle_gamma   90.00
#
_symmetry.space_group_name_H-M   'P 1'
#
loop_
_entity.id
_entity.type
_entity.pdbx_description
1 polymer ?
#
loop_
_entity_poly.entity_id
_entity_poly.type
_entity_poly.pdbx_seq_one_letter_code
_entity_poly.pdbx_strand_id
1 'polypeptide(L)'
;MPDLPTPQDASEAALFSECWDAVLAYADLCTSGSTAAAQLGREAFAHGIREARDADAGPVRASGRRPARLPRIPLLLTAVRTTAAAWEEAGQGHKLDPDLRLWLNSDKAARYTGPPLRRPLALRGLRDLQQADAELLWLAEVEALPLSLVARRLGLDPATADDELQQVRTLFRDRCHRNHLDTPMDARCRSYARLLDAVTRAPAADAPGDLSRHLATCVQCAEAAACLRLHGGGLPGALAGGVIGWGGLAYLERRRRAAEVRLGAGRPGRAELAAGEPEDGAQKARVARNGLLVAAVLVSVLALGVSMMPFGGSGDDLGARGDAGRQPVADPELSVPSVPSLPPATSKPAGKATENTGKSQKPGKPESSDRRTEPQGTSSPTDRAEDRESEDPTCRVEYDLVNQWPDGFQATVTVTTNESLDSWRVSWSFRDGQQVGQMWDASVSQNGSRVTATAADYNKSVQAGDDRAFGFLASWHGKNSPPYDFELNGQDCAKA
;
A
#
# COMPACT_ATOMS: atom_id res chain seq x y z
N MET A 1 -13.14 26.24 -13.63
CA MET A 1 -12.91 25.41 -12.44
C MET A 1 -11.66 25.95 -11.74
N PRO A 2 -11.77 26.95 -10.85
CA PRO A 2 -10.60 27.69 -10.38
C PRO A 2 -9.71 26.91 -9.40
N ASP A 3 -10.26 25.95 -8.65
CA ASP A 3 -9.58 25.34 -7.50
C ASP A 3 -8.97 23.96 -7.77
N LEU A 4 -9.01 23.47 -9.01
CA LEU A 4 -8.39 22.20 -9.39
C LEU A 4 -6.91 22.40 -9.75
N PRO A 5 -6.03 21.45 -9.38
CA PRO A 5 -4.62 21.53 -9.74
C PRO A 5 -4.45 21.49 -11.27
N THR A 6 -3.60 22.35 -11.81
CA THR A 6 -3.31 22.39 -13.24
C THR A 6 -2.52 21.13 -13.65
N PRO A 7 -2.88 20.47 -14.76
CA PRO A 7 -2.04 19.46 -15.40
C PRO A 7 -0.83 20.13 -16.09
N GLN A 8 0.30 19.43 -16.12
CA GLN A 8 1.56 19.90 -16.70
C GLN A 8 1.63 19.68 -18.22
N ASP A 9 0.98 18.60 -18.70
CA ASP A 9 0.90 18.26 -20.12
C ASP A 9 -0.48 17.68 -20.50
N ALA A 10 -0.66 17.35 -21.77
CA ALA A 10 -1.91 16.80 -22.30
C ALA A 10 -2.24 15.38 -21.81
N SER A 11 -1.24 14.60 -21.40
CA SER A 11 -1.39 13.25 -20.85
C SER A 11 -1.85 13.31 -19.39
N GLU A 12 -1.25 14.20 -18.57
CA GLU A 12 -1.74 14.49 -17.22
C GLU A 12 -3.16 15.08 -17.28
N ALA A 13 -3.48 15.92 -18.27
CA ALA A 13 -4.82 16.48 -18.46
C ALA A 13 -5.88 15.38 -18.76
N ALA A 14 -5.57 14.43 -19.64
CA ALA A 14 -6.45 13.30 -19.93
C ALA A 14 -6.66 12.41 -18.69
N LEU A 15 -5.57 12.03 -18.00
CA LEU A 15 -5.61 11.27 -16.75
C LEU A 15 -6.40 12.01 -15.66
N PHE A 16 -6.30 13.33 -15.58
CA PHE A 16 -7.05 14.14 -14.62
C PHE A 16 -8.55 14.10 -14.90
N SER A 17 -8.98 14.13 -16.17
CA SER A 17 -10.41 14.01 -16.52
C SER A 17 -10.97 12.64 -16.11
N GLU A 18 -10.26 11.55 -16.42
CA GLU A 18 -10.71 10.19 -16.05
C GLU A 18 -10.71 9.97 -14.53
N CYS A 19 -9.73 10.53 -13.81
CA CYS A 19 -9.69 10.49 -12.34
C CYS A 19 -10.75 11.40 -11.71
N TRP A 20 -11.11 12.52 -12.35
CA TRP A 20 -12.17 13.41 -11.90
C TRP A 20 -13.55 12.74 -11.97
N ASP A 21 -13.85 12.06 -13.07
CA ASP A 21 -15.09 11.28 -13.22
C ASP A 21 -15.21 10.16 -12.17
N ALA A 22 -14.09 9.56 -11.77
CA ALA A 22 -14.05 8.59 -10.67
C ALA A 22 -14.30 9.25 -9.31
N VAL A 23 -13.63 10.36 -9.01
CA VAL A 23 -13.81 11.13 -7.77
C VAL A 23 -15.23 11.64 -7.60
N LEU A 24 -15.80 12.27 -8.63
CA LEU A 24 -17.16 12.81 -8.58
C LEU A 24 -18.19 11.69 -8.41
N ALA A 25 -18.01 10.57 -9.10
CA ALA A 25 -18.87 9.39 -8.97
C ALA A 25 -18.91 8.79 -7.55
N TYR A 26 -17.86 9.00 -6.73
CA TYR A 26 -17.86 8.62 -5.31
C TYR A 26 -18.30 9.76 -4.38
N ALA A 27 -17.92 11.01 -4.66
CA ALA A 27 -18.39 12.17 -3.90
C ALA A 27 -19.93 12.34 -3.96
N ASP A 28 -20.56 11.99 -5.09
CA ASP A 28 -22.01 11.87 -5.25
C ASP A 28 -22.64 10.82 -4.33
N LEU A 29 -21.92 9.74 -4.00
CA LEU A 29 -22.39 8.74 -3.05
C LEU A 29 -22.22 9.25 -1.62
N CYS A 30 -21.15 10.00 -1.34
CA CYS A 30 -20.82 10.50 -0.01
C CYS A 30 -21.65 11.71 0.46
N THR A 31 -22.53 12.28 -0.38
CA THR A 31 -23.19 13.56 -0.11
C THR A 31 -24.68 13.57 -0.45
N SER A 32 -25.43 14.44 0.23
CA SER A 32 -26.88 14.57 0.08
C SER A 32 -27.34 15.39 -1.14
N GLY A 33 -26.41 15.85 -1.98
CA GLY A 33 -26.74 16.61 -3.20
C GLY A 33 -25.53 17.00 -4.06
N SER A 34 -25.76 17.18 -5.36
CA SER A 34 -24.69 17.36 -6.37
C SER A 34 -23.79 18.60 -6.18
N THR A 35 -24.29 19.66 -5.52
CA THR A 35 -23.47 20.83 -5.17
C THR A 35 -22.46 20.52 -4.08
N ALA A 36 -22.86 19.72 -3.07
CA ALA A 36 -21.97 19.19 -2.06
C ALA A 36 -20.99 18.16 -2.65
N ALA A 37 -21.47 17.25 -3.51
CA ALA A 37 -20.63 16.30 -4.24
C ALA A 37 -19.52 16.98 -5.03
N ALA A 38 -19.87 18.02 -5.80
CA ALA A 38 -18.90 18.78 -6.59
C ALA A 38 -17.90 19.55 -5.71
N GLN A 39 -18.33 20.08 -4.55
CA GLN A 39 -17.43 20.74 -3.59
C GLN A 39 -16.46 19.71 -2.96
N LEU A 40 -16.98 18.64 -2.37
CA LEU A 40 -16.21 17.55 -1.76
C LEU A 40 -15.22 16.96 -2.75
N GLY A 41 -15.66 16.71 -3.99
CA GLY A 41 -14.82 16.20 -5.07
C GLY A 41 -13.65 17.14 -5.40
N ARG A 42 -13.86 18.47 -5.48
CA ARG A 42 -12.77 19.43 -5.75
C ARG A 42 -11.74 19.44 -4.63
N GLU A 43 -12.19 19.53 -3.38
CA GLU A 43 -11.31 19.56 -2.20
C GLU A 43 -10.48 18.26 -2.08
N ALA A 44 -11.14 17.11 -2.23
CA ALA A 44 -10.51 15.80 -2.21
C ALA A 44 -9.53 15.57 -3.37
N PHE A 45 -9.89 15.97 -4.60
CA PHE A 45 -9.00 15.86 -5.76
C PHE A 45 -7.77 16.75 -5.60
N ALA A 46 -7.95 18.00 -5.18
CA ALA A 46 -6.85 18.91 -4.91
C ALA A 46 -5.94 18.41 -3.77
N HIS A 47 -6.50 17.77 -2.72
CA HIS A 47 -5.72 17.13 -1.66
C HIS A 47 -4.93 15.92 -2.18
N GLY A 48 -5.60 14.94 -2.79
CA GLY A 48 -4.95 13.70 -3.22
C GLY A 48 -3.95 13.86 -4.37
N ILE A 49 -4.10 14.89 -5.22
CA ILE A 49 -3.07 15.24 -6.21
C ILE A 49 -1.84 15.88 -5.55
N ARG A 50 -1.98 16.68 -4.49
CA ARG A 50 -0.84 17.15 -3.69
C ARG A 50 -0.15 15.97 -3.01
N GLU A 51 -0.88 15.17 -2.24
CA GLU A 51 -0.36 13.97 -1.57
C GLU A 51 0.40 13.04 -2.55
N ALA A 52 -0.13 12.85 -3.77
CA ALA A 52 0.56 12.11 -4.81
C ALA A 52 1.85 12.77 -5.29
N ARG A 53 1.84 14.08 -5.61
CA ARG A 53 3.01 14.83 -6.09
C ARG A 53 4.09 14.96 -5.01
N ASP A 54 3.70 15.25 -3.77
CA ASP A 54 4.58 15.33 -2.59
C ASP A 54 5.26 13.98 -2.33
N ALA A 55 4.51 12.88 -2.44
CA ALA A 55 5.08 11.55 -2.36
C ALA A 55 5.97 11.23 -3.57
N ASP A 56 5.57 11.58 -4.80
CA ASP A 56 6.34 11.34 -6.04
C ASP A 56 7.68 12.12 -6.05
N ALA A 57 7.75 13.27 -5.38
CA ALA A 57 8.97 14.07 -5.17
C ALA A 57 9.86 13.60 -3.99
N GLY A 58 9.36 12.71 -3.12
CA GLY A 58 10.10 12.24 -1.95
C GLY A 58 11.37 11.44 -2.29
N PRO A 59 12.45 11.52 -1.48
CA PRO A 59 13.75 10.95 -1.81
C PRO A 59 13.69 9.43 -2.00
N VAL A 60 14.32 8.95 -3.08
CA VAL A 60 14.49 7.52 -3.35
C VAL A 60 15.49 6.95 -2.35
N ARG A 61 14.98 6.35 -1.27
CA ARG A 61 15.80 5.73 -0.22
C ARG A 61 16.75 4.68 -0.83
N ALA A 62 17.98 4.64 -0.32
CA ALA A 62 19.09 3.87 -0.89
C ALA A 62 18.86 2.34 -1.01
N SER A 63 17.85 1.79 -0.34
CA SER A 63 17.41 0.39 -0.49
C SER A 63 16.65 0.10 -1.80
N GLY A 64 16.53 1.07 -2.72
CA GLY A 64 15.97 0.93 -4.07
C GLY A 64 14.46 0.68 -4.14
N ARG A 65 13.81 0.39 -3.01
CA ARG A 65 12.40 0.03 -2.93
C ARG A 65 11.53 1.29 -2.83
N ARG A 66 10.93 1.70 -3.95
CA ARG A 66 9.85 2.71 -3.97
C ARG A 66 8.79 2.35 -2.93
N PRO A 67 8.24 3.31 -2.15
CA PRO A 67 7.25 3.01 -1.13
C PRO A 67 5.95 2.50 -1.76
N ALA A 68 5.30 1.57 -1.05
CA ALA A 68 4.05 0.91 -1.42
C ALA A 68 2.91 1.92 -1.64
N ARG A 69 2.60 2.23 -2.91
CA ARG A 69 1.63 3.26 -3.35
C ARG A 69 0.31 2.65 -3.79
N LEU A 70 -0.74 3.45 -3.72
CA LEU A 70 -2.00 3.18 -4.39
C LEU A 70 -1.95 3.72 -5.83
N PRO A 71 -2.65 3.08 -6.79
CA PRO A 71 -2.92 3.70 -8.09
C PRO A 71 -3.68 5.02 -7.92
N ARG A 72 -3.58 5.91 -8.93
CA ARG A 72 -4.05 7.31 -8.83
C ARG A 72 -5.53 7.42 -8.43
N ILE A 73 -6.41 6.56 -8.97
CA ILE A 73 -7.84 6.56 -8.63
C ILE A 73 -8.10 6.09 -7.18
N PRO A 74 -7.68 4.89 -6.73
CA PRO A 74 -7.73 4.47 -5.32
C PRO A 74 -7.23 5.48 -4.28
N LEU A 75 -6.16 6.22 -4.62
CA LEU A 75 -5.63 7.29 -3.78
C LEU A 75 -6.62 8.45 -3.66
N LEU A 76 -7.16 8.92 -4.78
CA LEU A 76 -8.13 10.02 -4.82
C LEU A 76 -9.48 9.63 -4.20
N LEU A 77 -9.94 8.38 -4.35
CA LEU A 77 -11.13 7.86 -3.65
C LEU A 77 -10.89 7.76 -2.14
N THR A 78 -9.67 7.43 -1.71
CA THR A 78 -9.28 7.53 -0.30
C THR A 78 -9.31 8.98 0.18
N ALA A 79 -8.86 9.95 -0.63
CA ALA A 79 -8.93 11.37 -0.32
C ALA A 79 -10.37 11.87 -0.17
N VAL A 80 -11.33 11.42 -1.00
CA VAL A 80 -12.77 11.76 -0.83
C VAL A 80 -13.27 11.34 0.54
N ARG A 81 -12.90 10.14 1.00
CA ARG A 81 -13.29 9.65 2.33
C ARG A 81 -12.65 10.45 3.46
N THR A 82 -11.39 10.86 3.35
CA THR A 82 -10.73 11.68 4.40
C THR A 82 -11.21 13.13 4.41
N THR A 83 -11.52 13.73 3.26
CA THR A 83 -12.17 15.04 3.20
C THR A 83 -13.59 15.00 3.76
N ALA A 84 -14.34 13.92 3.53
CA ALA A 84 -15.65 13.73 4.16
C ALA A 84 -15.56 13.57 5.69
N ALA A 85 -14.52 12.90 6.22
CA ALA A 85 -14.27 12.87 7.66
C ALA A 85 -14.00 14.28 8.22
N ALA A 86 -13.10 15.03 7.57
CA ALA A 86 -12.80 16.41 7.94
C ALA A 86 -14.03 17.35 7.85
N TRP A 87 -14.98 17.09 6.94
CA TRP A 87 -16.25 17.81 6.88
C TRP A 87 -17.17 17.51 8.07
N GLU A 88 -17.22 16.26 8.56
CA GLU A 88 -17.97 15.92 9.78
C GLU A 88 -17.34 16.62 11.00
N GLU A 89 -16.01 16.53 11.14
CA GLU A 89 -15.22 17.17 12.21
C GLU A 89 -15.38 18.71 12.20
N ALA A 90 -15.45 19.32 11.02
CA ALA A 90 -15.69 20.76 10.84
C ALA A 90 -17.17 21.18 10.93
N GLY A 91 -18.08 20.30 11.37
CA GLY A 91 -19.52 20.58 11.53
C GLY A 91 -20.31 20.71 10.22
N GLN A 92 -19.69 20.43 9.08
CA GLN A 92 -20.32 20.43 7.75
C GLN A 92 -21.03 19.12 7.41
N GLY A 93 -21.10 18.17 8.36
CA GLY A 93 -21.73 16.86 8.23
C GLY A 93 -23.14 16.85 7.63
N HIS A 94 -23.92 17.93 7.78
CA HIS A 94 -25.24 18.07 7.15
C HIS A 94 -25.22 17.99 5.60
N LYS A 95 -24.05 18.16 4.96
CA LYS A 95 -23.84 17.98 3.52
C LYS A 95 -23.58 16.52 3.10
N LEU A 96 -23.23 15.66 4.06
CA LEU A 96 -22.85 14.27 3.83
C LEU A 96 -24.09 13.35 3.82
N ASP A 97 -23.95 12.17 3.23
CA ASP A 97 -24.95 11.12 3.34
C ASP A 97 -25.11 10.64 4.80
N PRO A 98 -26.33 10.48 5.35
CA PRO A 98 -26.53 10.06 6.75
C PRO A 98 -25.87 8.73 7.13
N ASP A 99 -25.88 7.73 6.25
CA ASP A 99 -25.28 6.43 6.52
C ASP A 99 -23.76 6.47 6.43
N LEU A 100 -23.18 7.38 5.62
CA LEU A 100 -21.75 7.68 5.67
C LEU A 100 -21.36 8.26 7.02
N ARG A 101 -22.14 9.21 7.57
CA ARG A 101 -21.85 9.82 8.89
C ARG A 101 -21.89 8.81 10.02
N LEU A 102 -22.88 7.91 10.01
CA LEU A 102 -22.96 6.78 10.95
C LEU A 102 -21.77 5.82 10.81
N TRP A 103 -21.26 5.62 9.58
CA TRP A 103 -20.10 4.78 9.34
C TRP A 103 -18.77 5.43 9.77
N LEU A 104 -18.58 6.72 9.49
CA LEU A 104 -17.41 7.52 9.88
C LEU A 104 -17.21 7.49 11.41
N ASN A 105 -18.30 7.64 12.17
CA ASN A 105 -18.33 7.58 13.63
C ASN A 105 -18.33 6.14 14.19
N SER A 106 -17.76 5.16 13.47
CA SER A 106 -17.72 3.76 13.89
C SER A 106 -16.35 3.11 13.70
N ASP A 107 -16.07 2.04 14.46
CA ASP A 107 -14.85 1.23 14.34
C ASP A 107 -14.55 0.78 12.90
N LYS A 108 -15.59 0.67 12.05
CA LYS A 108 -15.45 0.28 10.64
C LYS A 108 -14.57 1.27 9.86
N ALA A 109 -14.68 2.57 10.14
CA ALA A 109 -13.90 3.63 9.51
C ALA A 109 -12.47 3.67 10.05
N ALA A 110 -12.28 3.53 11.36
CA ALA A 110 -10.97 3.52 12.01
C ALA A 110 -10.02 2.44 11.46
N ARG A 111 -10.55 1.35 10.90
CA ARG A 111 -9.74 0.34 10.19
C ARG A 111 -8.99 0.87 8.97
N TYR A 112 -9.43 1.95 8.33
CA TYR A 112 -8.83 2.46 7.08
C TYR A 112 -7.64 3.39 7.35
N THR A 113 -7.70 4.18 8.42
CA THR A 113 -6.65 5.12 8.84
C THR A 113 -5.69 4.51 9.87
N GLY A 114 -6.17 3.58 10.70
CA GLY A 114 -5.43 2.97 11.82
C GLY A 114 -4.20 2.10 11.44
N PRO A 115 -3.64 1.35 12.41
CA PRO A 115 -2.36 0.64 12.26
C PRO A 115 -2.30 -0.29 11.04
N PRO A 116 -1.19 -0.32 10.26
CA PRO A 116 -1.13 -1.01 8.98
C PRO A 116 -1.65 -2.46 8.99
N LEU A 117 -1.20 -3.30 9.92
CA LEU A 117 -1.62 -4.72 10.03
C LEU A 117 -3.11 -4.93 10.35
N ARG A 118 -3.83 -3.88 10.75
CA ARG A 118 -5.30 -3.87 10.98
C ARG A 118 -6.09 -3.28 9.80
N ARG A 119 -5.41 -2.75 8.78
CA ARG A 119 -6.07 -2.23 7.57
C ARG A 119 -6.67 -3.37 6.73
N PRO A 120 -7.78 -3.13 6.00
CA PRO A 120 -8.44 -4.13 5.17
C PRO A 120 -7.47 -4.84 4.22
N LEU A 121 -7.72 -6.12 3.97
CA LEU A 121 -6.74 -6.97 3.30
C LEU A 121 -6.47 -6.54 1.84
N ALA A 122 -7.51 -6.16 1.10
CA ALA A 122 -7.36 -5.65 -0.26
C ALA A 122 -6.58 -4.33 -0.33
N LEU A 123 -6.74 -3.44 0.67
CA LEU A 123 -6.02 -2.17 0.74
C LEU A 123 -4.51 -2.37 0.96
N ARG A 124 -4.10 -3.42 1.69
CA ARG A 124 -2.69 -3.81 1.79
C ARG A 124 -2.21 -4.52 0.54
N GLY A 125 -2.95 -5.55 0.09
CA GLY A 125 -2.61 -6.33 -1.10
C GLY A 125 -2.39 -5.48 -2.35
N LEU A 126 -3.22 -4.45 -2.57
CA LEU A 126 -3.10 -3.52 -3.70
C LEU A 126 -1.87 -2.59 -3.59
N ARG A 127 -1.41 -2.25 -2.37
CA ARG A 127 -0.22 -1.41 -2.16
C ARG A 127 1.09 -2.19 -2.27
N ASP A 128 1.07 -3.49 -2.03
CA ASP A 128 2.25 -4.37 -2.08
C ASP A 128 2.54 -4.95 -3.50
N LEU A 129 1.68 -4.64 -4.47
CA LEU A 129 1.91 -4.86 -5.90
C LEU A 129 2.88 -3.81 -6.48
N GLN A 130 3.36 -3.99 -7.72
CA GLN A 130 3.95 -2.87 -8.46
C GLN A 130 2.85 -1.91 -8.92
N GLN A 131 3.24 -0.66 -9.18
CA GLN A 131 2.30 0.40 -9.57
C GLN A 131 1.52 0.06 -10.85
N ALA A 132 2.18 -0.57 -11.84
CA ALA A 132 1.54 -1.02 -13.08
C ALA A 132 0.53 -2.14 -12.81
N ASP A 133 0.93 -3.21 -12.10
CA ASP A 133 0.06 -4.32 -11.71
C ASP A 133 -1.19 -3.81 -10.97
N ALA A 134 -0.98 -2.92 -9.99
CA ALA A 134 -2.06 -2.37 -9.17
C ALA A 134 -3.03 -1.50 -10.00
N GLU A 135 -2.52 -0.75 -10.99
CA GLU A 135 -3.36 0.04 -11.88
C GLU A 135 -4.11 -0.83 -12.90
N LEU A 136 -3.47 -1.84 -13.51
CA LEU A 136 -4.12 -2.84 -14.36
C LEU A 136 -5.28 -3.53 -13.61
N LEU A 137 -5.02 -4.01 -12.40
CA LEU A 137 -6.02 -4.67 -11.56
C LEU A 137 -7.19 -3.72 -11.23
N TRP A 138 -6.91 -2.47 -10.85
CA TRP A 138 -7.98 -1.53 -10.49
C TRP A 138 -8.85 -1.14 -11.70
N LEU A 139 -8.21 -0.85 -12.84
CA LEU A 139 -8.91 -0.42 -14.05
C LEU A 139 -9.78 -1.54 -14.64
N ALA A 140 -9.33 -2.80 -14.58
CA ALA A 140 -10.10 -3.95 -15.03
C ALA A 140 -11.20 -4.36 -14.03
N GLU A 141 -10.89 -4.52 -12.75
CA GLU A 141 -11.83 -5.09 -11.77
C GLU A 141 -12.84 -4.07 -11.23
N VAL A 142 -12.42 -2.82 -10.96
CA VAL A 142 -13.23 -1.85 -10.17
C VAL A 142 -13.73 -0.66 -11.00
N GLU A 143 -12.92 -0.13 -11.91
CA GLU A 143 -13.43 0.81 -12.93
C GLU A 143 -14.23 0.10 -14.03
N ALA A 144 -14.17 -1.24 -14.06
CA ALA A 144 -14.83 -2.12 -15.02
C ALA A 144 -14.58 -1.73 -16.49
N LEU A 145 -13.39 -1.20 -16.79
CA LEU A 145 -13.05 -0.76 -18.14
C LEU A 145 -12.85 -1.96 -19.08
N PRO A 146 -13.23 -1.85 -20.37
CA PRO A 146 -12.91 -2.88 -21.36
C PRO A 146 -11.40 -3.10 -21.42
N LEU A 147 -10.95 -4.36 -21.35
CA LEU A 147 -9.52 -4.68 -21.22
C LEU A 147 -8.67 -4.10 -22.38
N SER A 148 -9.23 -3.99 -23.59
CA SER A 148 -8.55 -3.34 -24.72
C SER A 148 -8.34 -1.82 -24.53
N LEU A 149 -9.17 -1.15 -23.74
CA LEU A 149 -8.96 0.25 -23.33
C LEU A 149 -7.88 0.34 -22.25
N VAL A 150 -7.90 -0.58 -21.28
CA VAL A 150 -6.87 -0.66 -20.23
C VAL A 150 -5.48 -0.93 -20.82
N ALA A 151 -5.39 -1.89 -21.74
CA ALA A 151 -4.14 -2.20 -22.45
C ALA A 151 -3.57 -0.98 -23.19
N ARG A 152 -4.42 -0.27 -23.97
CA ARG A 152 -4.01 0.99 -24.64
C ARG A 152 -3.58 2.08 -23.67
N ARG A 153 -4.26 2.23 -22.51
CA ARG A 153 -3.90 3.22 -21.47
C ARG A 153 -2.57 2.90 -20.79
N LEU A 154 -2.25 1.62 -20.59
CA LEU A 154 -1.04 1.17 -19.90
C LEU A 154 0.13 0.81 -20.84
N GLY A 155 -0.04 0.92 -22.15
CA GLY A 155 0.98 0.57 -23.15
C GLY A 155 1.21 -0.95 -23.30
N LEU A 156 0.26 -1.78 -22.85
CA LEU A 156 0.32 -3.24 -22.94
C LEU A 156 -0.18 -3.71 -24.32
N ASP A 157 0.32 -4.86 -24.77
CA ASP A 157 -0.22 -5.53 -25.97
C ASP A 157 -1.66 -6.02 -25.69
N PRO A 158 -2.67 -5.59 -26.47
CA PRO A 158 -4.03 -6.09 -26.35
C PRO A 158 -4.17 -7.62 -26.54
N ALA A 159 -3.18 -8.30 -27.14
CA ALA A 159 -3.16 -9.74 -27.30
C ALA A 159 -2.77 -10.50 -26.02
N THR A 160 -1.87 -9.95 -25.17
CA THR A 160 -1.42 -10.60 -23.92
C THR A 160 -2.14 -10.06 -22.68
N ALA A 161 -2.90 -8.97 -22.80
CA ALA A 161 -3.49 -8.26 -21.67
C ALA A 161 -4.40 -9.10 -20.74
N ASP A 162 -4.99 -10.20 -21.21
CA ASP A 162 -5.75 -11.10 -20.32
C ASP A 162 -4.81 -11.97 -19.48
N ASP A 163 -3.79 -12.60 -20.09
CA ASP A 163 -2.78 -13.39 -19.38
C ASP A 163 -2.05 -12.55 -18.31
N GLU A 164 -1.66 -11.32 -18.66
CA GLU A 164 -1.11 -10.34 -17.72
C GLU A 164 -2.07 -10.06 -16.55
N LEU A 165 -3.37 -9.91 -16.82
CA LEU A 165 -4.38 -9.71 -15.79
C LEU A 165 -4.58 -10.98 -14.92
N GLN A 166 -4.51 -12.19 -15.48
CA GLN A 166 -4.54 -13.43 -14.68
C GLN A 166 -3.29 -13.56 -13.79
N GLN A 167 -2.13 -13.18 -14.29
CA GLN A 167 -0.88 -13.15 -13.53
C GLN A 167 -0.97 -12.13 -12.38
N VAL A 168 -1.45 -10.91 -12.66
CA VAL A 168 -1.64 -9.86 -11.65
C VAL A 168 -2.70 -10.22 -10.61
N ARG A 169 -3.81 -10.87 -10.99
CA ARG A 169 -4.78 -11.47 -10.06
C ARG A 169 -4.11 -12.46 -9.11
N THR A 170 -3.23 -13.33 -9.64
CA THR A 170 -2.48 -14.31 -8.84
C THR A 170 -1.48 -13.63 -7.90
N LEU A 171 -0.74 -12.62 -8.37
CA LEU A 171 0.16 -11.83 -7.54
C LEU A 171 -0.58 -11.10 -6.40
N PHE A 172 -1.76 -10.53 -6.68
CA PHE A 172 -2.62 -9.89 -5.67
C PHE A 172 -3.05 -10.88 -4.59
N ARG A 173 -3.50 -12.08 -4.98
CA ARG A 173 -3.81 -13.18 -4.04
C ARG A 173 -2.62 -13.49 -3.14
N ASP A 174 -1.41 -13.59 -3.70
CA ASP A 174 -0.20 -13.88 -2.93
C ASP A 174 0.26 -12.72 -2.02
N ARG A 175 -0.12 -11.47 -2.32
CA ARG A 175 0.01 -10.35 -1.36
C ARG A 175 -1.02 -10.45 -0.25
N CYS A 176 -2.27 -10.77 -0.58
CA CYS A 176 -3.35 -10.93 0.40
C CYS A 176 -3.12 -12.14 1.33
N HIS A 177 -2.62 -13.27 0.83
CA HIS A 177 -2.36 -14.46 1.67
C HIS A 177 -1.32 -14.17 2.74
N ARG A 178 -0.16 -13.58 2.37
CA ARG A 178 0.87 -13.14 3.33
C ARG A 178 0.32 -12.14 4.33
N ASN A 179 -0.29 -11.05 3.85
CA ASN A 179 -0.91 -10.04 4.71
C ASN A 179 -1.99 -10.60 5.65
N HIS A 180 -2.66 -11.69 5.31
CA HIS A 180 -3.61 -12.35 6.21
C HIS A 180 -2.88 -13.10 7.33
N LEU A 181 -1.83 -13.87 7.00
CA LEU A 181 -1.00 -14.58 7.98
C LEU A 181 -0.26 -13.61 8.92
N ASP A 182 0.15 -12.45 8.42
CA ASP A 182 0.83 -11.39 9.17
C ASP A 182 -0.13 -10.56 10.06
N THR A 183 -1.46 -10.69 9.90
CA THR A 183 -2.43 -9.98 10.75
C THR A 183 -2.55 -10.65 12.13
N PRO A 184 -2.39 -9.90 13.25
CA PRO A 184 -2.60 -10.41 14.59
C PRO A 184 -4.02 -10.95 14.78
N MET A 185 -4.15 -12.26 15.02
CA MET A 185 -5.43 -12.97 15.07
C MET A 185 -5.49 -14.00 16.22
N ASP A 186 -6.71 -14.28 16.69
CA ASP A 186 -6.98 -15.29 17.71
C ASP A 186 -6.71 -16.73 17.23
N ALA A 187 -6.74 -17.70 18.15
CA ALA A 187 -6.41 -19.10 17.87
C ALA A 187 -7.37 -19.79 16.87
N ARG A 188 -8.66 -19.41 16.84
CA ARG A 188 -9.68 -19.96 15.93
C ARG A 188 -9.50 -19.40 14.52
N CYS A 189 -9.29 -18.09 14.39
CA CYS A 189 -8.94 -17.47 13.11
C CYS A 189 -7.64 -18.09 12.56
N ARG A 190 -6.64 -18.33 13.43
CA ARG A 190 -5.34 -18.92 13.05
C ARG A 190 -5.43 -20.36 12.56
N SER A 191 -6.34 -21.18 13.08
CA SER A 191 -6.58 -22.52 12.53
C SER A 191 -7.20 -22.47 11.13
N TYR A 192 -8.12 -21.53 10.86
CA TYR A 192 -8.76 -21.41 9.56
C TYR A 192 -7.89 -20.71 8.51
N ALA A 193 -6.97 -19.81 8.91
CA ALA A 193 -6.11 -19.07 7.98
C ALA A 193 -5.31 -19.98 7.01
N ARG A 194 -4.86 -21.16 7.47
CA ARG A 194 -4.17 -22.16 6.64
C ARG A 194 -5.11 -22.93 5.70
N LEU A 195 -6.36 -23.14 6.10
CA LEU A 195 -7.38 -23.81 5.29
C LEU A 195 -7.95 -22.89 4.21
N LEU A 196 -7.96 -21.57 4.46
CA LEU A 196 -8.49 -20.57 3.55
C LEU A 196 -7.78 -20.54 2.19
N ASP A 197 -6.45 -20.68 2.16
CA ASP A 197 -5.72 -20.77 0.89
C ASP A 197 -6.22 -21.97 0.07
N ALA A 198 -6.14 -23.19 0.63
CA ALA A 198 -6.57 -24.43 -0.05
C ALA A 198 -8.02 -24.36 -0.57
N VAL A 199 -8.98 -24.00 0.28
CA VAL A 199 -10.41 -23.92 -0.08
C VAL A 199 -10.68 -22.85 -1.14
N THR A 200 -9.89 -21.78 -1.19
CA THR A 200 -10.03 -20.73 -2.21
C THR A 200 -9.23 -20.98 -3.49
N ARG A 201 -8.41 -22.04 -3.58
CA ARG A 201 -7.81 -22.50 -4.85
C ARG A 201 -8.77 -23.41 -5.64
N ALA A 202 -9.58 -24.20 -4.94
CA ALA A 202 -10.49 -25.19 -5.52
C ALA A 202 -11.97 -24.77 -5.37
N PRO A 203 -12.50 -23.85 -6.19
CA PRO A 203 -13.86 -23.30 -6.04
C PRO A 203 -14.99 -24.32 -6.25
N ALA A 204 -14.68 -25.51 -6.77
CA ALA A 204 -15.61 -26.63 -6.93
C ALA A 204 -15.58 -27.64 -5.75
N ALA A 205 -14.75 -27.41 -4.73
CA ALA A 205 -14.72 -28.22 -3.52
C ALA A 205 -15.58 -27.57 -2.43
N ASP A 206 -16.44 -28.37 -1.78
CA ASP A 206 -17.26 -27.88 -0.66
C ASP A 206 -16.40 -27.38 0.49
N ALA A 207 -16.64 -26.14 0.91
CA ALA A 207 -16.00 -25.55 2.07
C ALA A 207 -16.49 -26.24 3.36
N PRO A 208 -15.60 -26.72 4.24
CA PRO A 208 -15.99 -27.34 5.51
C PRO A 208 -17.05 -26.53 6.29
N GLY A 209 -18.05 -27.21 6.84
CA GLY A 209 -19.23 -26.54 7.43
C GLY A 209 -18.93 -25.69 8.66
N ASP A 210 -17.83 -25.98 9.35
CA ASP A 210 -17.26 -25.20 10.45
C ASP A 210 -16.55 -23.92 9.95
N LEU A 211 -15.73 -24.03 8.89
CA LEU A 211 -15.15 -22.88 8.18
C LEU A 211 -16.26 -21.97 7.63
N SER A 212 -17.29 -22.54 6.99
CA SER A 212 -18.42 -21.78 6.44
C SER A 212 -19.17 -21.02 7.55
N ARG A 213 -19.39 -21.64 8.71
CA ARG A 213 -19.98 -21.00 9.90
C ARG A 213 -19.07 -19.92 10.50
N HIS A 214 -17.75 -20.11 10.45
CA HIS A 214 -16.78 -19.09 10.86
C HIS A 214 -16.78 -17.89 9.90
N LEU A 215 -16.85 -18.11 8.59
CA LEU A 215 -16.91 -17.02 7.60
C LEU A 215 -18.21 -16.21 7.68
N ALA A 216 -19.32 -16.85 8.07
CA ALA A 216 -20.59 -16.15 8.36
C ALA A 216 -20.53 -15.26 9.63
N THR A 217 -19.47 -15.33 10.44
CA THR A 217 -19.37 -14.61 11.73
C THR A 217 -18.09 -13.80 11.91
N CYS A 218 -16.99 -14.14 11.24
CA CYS A 218 -15.71 -13.42 11.30
C CYS A 218 -15.47 -12.59 10.04
N VAL A 219 -15.76 -11.29 10.13
CA VAL A 219 -15.60 -10.32 9.03
C VAL A 219 -14.18 -10.32 8.46
N GLN A 220 -13.13 -10.45 9.29
CA GLN A 220 -11.74 -10.44 8.82
C GLN A 220 -11.41 -11.67 7.95
N CYS A 221 -11.88 -12.86 8.34
CA CYS A 221 -11.68 -14.08 7.54
C CYS A 221 -12.61 -14.10 6.31
N ALA A 222 -13.78 -13.46 6.36
CA ALA A 222 -14.63 -13.27 5.18
C ALA A 222 -14.01 -12.30 4.15
N GLU A 223 -13.47 -11.16 4.61
CA GLU A 223 -12.67 -10.23 3.80
C GLU A 223 -11.47 -10.95 3.18
N ALA A 224 -10.76 -11.81 3.95
CA ALA A 224 -9.66 -12.61 3.44
C ALA A 224 -10.10 -13.63 2.38
N ALA A 225 -11.15 -14.42 2.64
CA ALA A 225 -11.69 -15.38 1.69
C ALA A 225 -12.12 -14.72 0.37
N ALA A 226 -12.70 -13.52 0.43
CA ALA A 226 -13.10 -12.75 -0.74
C ALA A 226 -11.89 -12.23 -1.55
N CYS A 227 -10.81 -11.80 -0.89
CA CYS A 227 -9.58 -11.36 -1.57
C CYS A 227 -8.81 -12.51 -2.23
N LEU A 228 -8.89 -13.73 -1.68
CA LEU A 228 -8.19 -14.90 -2.23
C LEU A 228 -8.92 -15.53 -3.42
N ARG A 229 -10.27 -15.47 -3.46
CA ARG A 229 -11.09 -16.04 -4.54
C ARG A 229 -10.94 -15.26 -5.85
N LEU A 230 -10.07 -15.76 -6.73
CA LEU A 230 -9.87 -15.23 -8.09
C LEU A 230 -11.09 -15.45 -9.00
N HIS A 231 -11.83 -16.53 -8.77
CA HIS A 231 -12.96 -16.97 -9.60
C HIS A 231 -14.31 -16.64 -8.96
N GLY A 232 -15.36 -16.47 -9.78
CA GLY A 232 -16.73 -16.23 -9.32
C GLY A 232 -17.07 -14.75 -9.02
N GLY A 233 -16.29 -13.79 -9.55
CA GLY A 233 -16.66 -12.37 -9.56
C GLY A 233 -16.64 -11.63 -8.21
N GLY A 234 -16.16 -12.27 -7.14
CA GLY A 234 -16.06 -11.66 -5.80
C GLY A 234 -14.92 -10.64 -5.65
N LEU A 235 -13.84 -10.80 -6.43
CA LEU A 235 -12.64 -9.97 -6.37
C LEU A 235 -12.91 -8.45 -6.56
N PRO A 236 -13.69 -7.99 -7.57
CA PRO A 236 -14.15 -6.61 -7.67
C PRO A 236 -14.77 -6.05 -6.39
N GLY A 237 -15.64 -6.83 -5.74
CA GLY A 237 -16.31 -6.43 -4.50
C GLY A 237 -15.35 -6.36 -3.31
N ALA A 238 -14.39 -7.28 -3.24
CA ALA A 238 -13.33 -7.28 -2.23
C ALA A 238 -12.38 -6.09 -2.39
N LEU A 239 -11.98 -5.76 -3.63
CA LEU A 239 -11.16 -4.59 -3.96
C LEU A 239 -11.90 -3.29 -3.65
N ALA A 240 -13.09 -3.08 -4.22
CA ALA A 240 -13.85 -1.85 -4.05
C ALA A 240 -14.24 -1.64 -2.58
N GLY A 241 -14.81 -2.66 -1.93
CA GLY A 241 -15.18 -2.61 -0.51
C GLY A 241 -13.99 -2.45 0.42
N GLY A 242 -12.88 -3.15 0.16
CA GLY A 242 -11.69 -3.11 1.02
C GLY A 242 -10.82 -1.85 0.85
N VAL A 243 -10.85 -1.18 -0.30
CA VAL A 243 -10.09 0.05 -0.56
C VAL A 243 -10.92 1.31 -0.25
N ILE A 244 -12.16 1.37 -0.74
CA ILE A 244 -13.05 2.53 -0.62
C ILE A 244 -13.78 2.51 0.73
N GLY A 245 -14.15 1.34 1.24
CA GLY A 245 -14.92 1.19 2.46
C GLY A 245 -16.40 1.47 2.24
N TRP A 246 -16.92 2.51 2.89
CA TRP A 246 -18.32 2.90 2.72
C TRP A 246 -18.65 3.20 1.25
N GLY A 247 -19.83 2.77 0.80
CA GLY A 247 -20.28 2.95 -0.59
C GLY A 247 -19.53 2.12 -1.64
N GLY A 248 -18.48 1.35 -1.30
CA GLY A 248 -17.60 0.70 -2.29
C GLY A 248 -18.30 -0.21 -3.31
N LEU A 249 -19.33 -0.95 -2.90
CA LEU A 249 -20.13 -1.77 -3.82
C LEU A 249 -21.05 -0.93 -4.73
N ALA A 250 -21.60 0.18 -4.21
CA ALA A 250 -22.41 1.11 -5.01
C ALA A 250 -21.54 1.89 -6.00
N TYR A 251 -20.28 2.19 -5.64
CA TYR A 251 -19.29 2.74 -6.55
C TYR A 251 -19.00 1.76 -7.70
N LEU A 252 -18.62 0.50 -7.38
CA LEU A 252 -18.35 -0.55 -8.37
C LEU A 252 -19.53 -0.71 -9.36
N GLU A 253 -20.75 -0.77 -8.85
CA GLU A 253 -21.97 -0.88 -9.67
C GLU A 253 -22.17 0.35 -10.57
N ARG A 254 -21.92 1.56 -10.05
CA ARG A 254 -21.96 2.80 -10.84
C ARG A 254 -20.90 2.79 -11.95
N ARG A 255 -19.68 2.29 -11.70
CA ARG A 255 -18.61 2.20 -12.72
C ARG A 255 -18.91 1.16 -13.79
N ARG A 256 -19.47 -0.01 -13.42
CA ARG A 256 -19.95 -1.03 -14.36
C ARG A 256 -20.99 -0.48 -15.34
N ARG A 257 -22.05 0.16 -14.83
CA ARG A 257 -23.07 0.81 -15.68
C ARG A 257 -22.47 1.89 -16.58
N ALA A 258 -21.51 2.67 -16.08
CA ALA A 258 -20.81 3.67 -16.89
C ALA A 258 -19.90 3.05 -17.97
N ALA A 259 -19.37 1.84 -17.77
CA ALA A 259 -18.65 1.08 -18.81
C ALA A 259 -19.62 0.46 -19.84
N GLU A 260 -20.73 -0.12 -19.39
CA GLU A 260 -21.80 -0.64 -20.24
C GLU A 260 -22.36 0.44 -21.17
N VAL A 261 -22.63 1.65 -20.67
CA VAL A 261 -23.10 2.79 -21.51
C VAL A 261 -22.04 3.20 -22.54
N ARG A 262 -20.74 3.20 -22.18
CA ARG A 262 -19.64 3.52 -23.11
C ARG A 262 -19.48 2.47 -24.21
N LEU A 263 -19.85 1.21 -23.97
CA LEU A 263 -19.93 0.16 -24.98
C LEU A 263 -21.24 0.25 -25.81
N GLY A 264 -22.38 0.42 -25.14
CA GLY A 264 -23.72 0.42 -25.72
C GLY A 264 -24.08 1.66 -26.55
N ALA A 265 -23.38 2.78 -26.37
CA ALA A 265 -23.47 3.93 -27.29
C ALA A 265 -22.99 3.59 -28.72
N GLY A 266 -22.28 2.48 -28.90
CA GLY A 266 -21.86 1.95 -30.19
C GLY A 266 -22.98 1.23 -30.95
N ARG A 267 -23.79 2.00 -31.70
CA ARG A 267 -24.63 1.56 -32.84
C ARG A 267 -25.90 0.75 -32.48
N PRO A 268 -27.13 1.29 -32.68
CA PRO A 268 -28.31 0.43 -32.84
C PRO A 268 -28.11 -0.47 -34.08
N GLY A 269 -28.32 -1.78 -33.91
CA GLY A 269 -28.06 -2.76 -34.95
C GLY A 269 -28.85 -2.48 -36.23
N ARG A 270 -28.19 -2.52 -37.39
CA ARG A 270 -28.86 -2.57 -38.70
C ARG A 270 -29.35 -4.00 -38.97
N ALA A 271 -30.26 -4.46 -38.11
CA ALA A 271 -31.12 -5.62 -38.34
C ALA A 271 -32.46 -5.12 -38.93
N GLU A 272 -33.17 -6.03 -39.59
CA GLU A 272 -34.31 -5.85 -40.49
C GLU A 272 -35.13 -4.55 -40.37
N LEU A 273 -34.90 -3.64 -41.33
CA LEU A 273 -36.01 -3.15 -42.16
C LEU A 273 -36.04 -3.95 -43.47
N ALA A 274 -36.36 -5.23 -43.33
CA ALA A 274 -36.82 -6.10 -44.40
C ALA A 274 -38.19 -6.63 -43.97
N ALA A 275 -39.22 -5.78 -44.11
CA ALA A 275 -40.59 -6.21 -43.90
C ALA A 275 -40.92 -7.27 -44.96
N GLY A 276 -41.20 -8.49 -44.53
CA GLY A 276 -41.65 -9.55 -45.41
C GLY A 276 -43.14 -9.41 -45.72
N GLU A 277 -43.52 -9.73 -46.95
CA GLU A 277 -44.80 -10.36 -47.27
C GLU A 277 -44.51 -11.68 -48.01
N PRO A 278 -45.41 -12.68 -47.95
CA PRO A 278 -45.08 -14.07 -48.24
C PRO A 278 -45.27 -14.44 -49.72
N GLU A 279 -44.89 -15.68 -50.05
CA GLU A 279 -45.73 -16.62 -50.83
C GLU A 279 -45.26 -18.07 -50.54
N ASP A 280 -46.13 -19.05 -50.78
CA ASP A 280 -45.89 -20.48 -50.51
C ASP A 280 -45.06 -21.17 -51.61
N GLY A 281 -44.34 -22.27 -51.31
CA GLY A 281 -43.57 -22.97 -52.35
C GLY A 281 -42.50 -23.99 -51.95
N ALA A 282 -42.93 -25.23 -51.69
CA ALA A 282 -42.33 -26.48 -52.18
C ALA A 282 -40.84 -26.87 -51.93
N GLN A 283 -40.70 -28.14 -51.52
CA GLN A 283 -39.66 -29.12 -51.89
C GLN A 283 -38.16 -28.88 -51.58
N LYS A 284 -37.72 -29.60 -50.55
CA LYS A 284 -36.44 -30.33 -50.42
C LYS A 284 -35.55 -30.42 -51.69
N ALA A 285 -34.29 -30.00 -51.56
CA ALA A 285 -33.14 -30.81 -52.03
C ALA A 285 -31.84 -30.44 -51.29
N ARG A 286 -30.99 -31.44 -51.03
CA ARG A 286 -29.54 -31.31 -50.79
C ARG A 286 -28.82 -31.99 -51.95
N VAL A 287 -27.49 -31.80 -52.02
CA VAL A 287 -26.51 -32.53 -52.87
C VAL A 287 -26.37 -32.00 -54.31
N ALA A 288 -25.23 -32.36 -54.91
CA ALA A 288 -24.73 -32.11 -56.28
C ALA A 288 -23.77 -30.91 -56.45
N ARG A 289 -22.47 -31.25 -56.51
CA ARG A 289 -21.36 -30.43 -57.01
C ARG A 289 -21.15 -30.74 -58.52
N ASN A 290 -20.57 -29.80 -59.27
CA ASN A 290 -19.94 -29.91 -60.61
C ASN A 290 -20.66 -29.16 -61.77
N GLY A 291 -19.88 -28.65 -62.75
CA GLY A 291 -20.29 -27.78 -63.87
C GLY A 291 -19.68 -26.37 -63.70
N LEU A 292 -18.75 -25.80 -64.50
CA LEU A 292 -18.53 -25.74 -65.97
C LEU A 292 -19.70 -25.08 -66.72
N LEU A 293 -19.53 -24.08 -67.61
CA LEU A 293 -18.35 -23.48 -68.25
C LEU A 293 -18.66 -22.07 -68.85
N VAL A 294 -17.64 -21.24 -69.16
CA VAL A 294 -17.65 -20.09 -70.14
C VAL A 294 -18.55 -18.89 -69.75
N ALA A 295 -18.19 -17.60 -69.83
CA ALA A 295 -17.18 -16.77 -70.53
C ALA A 295 -16.87 -15.49 -69.65
N ALA A 296 -16.15 -14.41 -70.00
CA ALA A 296 -15.02 -14.01 -70.88
C ALA A 296 -14.85 -12.44 -70.72
N VAL A 297 -13.85 -11.66 -71.19
CA VAL A 297 -12.61 -11.88 -71.98
C VAL A 297 -11.62 -10.70 -71.73
N LEU A 298 -10.31 -10.97 -71.54
CA LEU A 298 -9.14 -10.02 -71.55
C LEU A 298 -9.16 -8.86 -70.49
N VAL A 299 -8.07 -8.23 -70.03
CA VAL A 299 -6.67 -7.92 -70.46
C VAL A 299 -5.80 -7.80 -69.17
N SER A 300 -4.46 -7.83 -69.02
CA SER A 300 -3.20 -8.40 -69.62
C SER A 300 -2.02 -7.72 -68.83
N VAL A 301 -0.74 -8.12 -68.71
CA VAL A 301 0.14 -9.27 -69.07
C VAL A 301 1.50 -9.09 -68.29
N LEU A 302 2.45 -10.06 -68.32
CA LEU A 302 3.82 -10.10 -67.71
C LEU A 302 3.90 -10.53 -66.21
N ALA A 303 4.88 -11.34 -65.74
CA ALA A 303 5.82 -12.22 -66.46
C ALA A 303 6.40 -13.38 -65.60
N LEU A 304 6.67 -14.48 -66.32
CA LEU A 304 7.55 -15.65 -66.14
C LEU A 304 8.75 -15.58 -65.15
N GLY A 305 9.27 -16.70 -64.62
CA GLY A 305 8.77 -18.09 -64.68
C GLY A 305 9.81 -19.22 -64.49
N VAL A 306 9.29 -20.46 -64.34
CA VAL A 306 9.87 -21.78 -64.70
C VAL A 306 11.19 -22.28 -64.06
N SER A 307 11.10 -23.37 -63.27
CA SER A 307 11.81 -24.64 -63.56
C SER A 307 11.14 -25.83 -62.84
N MET A 308 11.46 -27.07 -63.21
CA MET A 308 10.83 -28.30 -62.70
C MET A 308 11.79 -29.21 -61.90
N MET A 309 11.16 -30.12 -61.13
CA MET A 309 11.65 -31.42 -60.63
C MET A 309 12.41 -32.25 -61.72
N PRO A 310 13.17 -33.34 -61.43
CA PRO A 310 12.81 -34.40 -60.46
C PRO A 310 13.92 -35.27 -59.80
N PHE A 311 13.45 -36.28 -59.02
CA PHE A 311 14.17 -37.42 -58.42
C PHE A 311 15.18 -37.12 -57.28
N GLY A 312 15.41 -38.04 -56.34
CA GLY A 312 14.85 -39.40 -56.19
C GLY A 312 14.97 -39.93 -54.76
N GLY A 313 14.36 -41.09 -54.48
CA GLY A 313 14.38 -41.70 -53.15
C GLY A 313 14.90 -43.14 -53.17
N SER A 314 15.84 -43.42 -52.25
CA SER A 314 16.38 -44.70 -51.74
C SER A 314 17.57 -44.31 -50.84
N GLY A 315 17.87 -44.96 -49.73
CA GLY A 315 17.22 -46.09 -49.07
C GLY A 315 17.93 -46.37 -47.72
N ASP A 316 17.54 -47.46 -47.09
CA ASP A 316 17.99 -48.01 -45.79
C ASP A 316 19.54 -48.11 -45.66
N ASP A 317 20.17 -48.25 -44.48
CA ASP A 317 19.78 -49.10 -43.35
C ASP A 317 20.52 -48.77 -42.01
N LEU A 318 20.33 -49.64 -41.01
CA LEU A 318 20.76 -49.59 -39.60
C LEU A 318 22.29 -49.48 -39.33
N GLY A 319 22.67 -48.77 -38.26
CA GLY A 319 24.05 -48.76 -37.71
C GLY A 319 24.12 -48.18 -36.28
N ALA A 320 24.53 -48.99 -35.29
CA ALA A 320 24.29 -48.71 -33.87
C ALA A 320 25.42 -47.98 -33.09
N ARG A 321 25.02 -47.37 -31.97
CA ARG A 321 25.81 -46.96 -30.78
C ARG A 321 26.87 -45.84 -30.91
N GLY A 322 26.51 -44.69 -30.33
CA GLY A 322 27.43 -43.81 -29.59
C GLY A 322 26.69 -43.29 -28.35
N ASP A 323 27.14 -43.66 -27.14
CA ASP A 323 26.49 -43.29 -25.87
C ASP A 323 27.31 -42.21 -25.14
N ALA A 324 26.63 -41.15 -24.69
CA ALA A 324 27.21 -40.03 -23.96
C ALA A 324 26.17 -39.30 -23.08
N GLY A 325 25.52 -40.04 -22.17
CA GLY A 325 25.14 -39.54 -20.84
C GLY A 325 24.31 -38.24 -20.73
N ARG A 326 22.99 -38.36 -20.77
CA ARG A 326 22.05 -37.32 -20.29
C ARG A 326 21.48 -37.77 -18.94
N GLN A 327 21.87 -37.12 -17.84
CA GLN A 327 21.59 -37.61 -16.47
C GLN A 327 20.77 -36.59 -15.63
N PRO A 328 19.67 -37.00 -14.97
CA PRO A 328 18.86 -36.14 -14.11
C PRO A 328 19.14 -36.33 -12.60
N VAL A 329 18.73 -35.30 -11.83
CA VAL A 329 18.28 -35.25 -10.42
C VAL A 329 18.71 -36.37 -9.44
N ALA A 330 19.37 -35.96 -8.35
CA ALA A 330 19.32 -36.62 -7.04
C ALA A 330 19.52 -35.58 -5.91
N ASP A 331 18.97 -35.84 -4.72
CA ASP A 331 19.02 -34.95 -3.55
C ASP A 331 20.35 -34.99 -2.76
N PRO A 332 20.65 -33.95 -1.96
CA PRO A 332 21.62 -34.02 -0.87
C PRO A 332 20.93 -34.21 0.50
N GLU A 333 20.93 -35.42 1.04
CA GLU A 333 20.73 -35.63 2.48
C GLU A 333 21.97 -35.16 3.26
N LEU A 334 21.78 -34.34 4.31
CA LEU A 334 22.75 -34.23 5.41
C LEU A 334 22.09 -33.97 6.77
N SER A 335 22.07 -35.03 7.59
CA SER A 335 22.34 -35.04 9.05
C SER A 335 21.55 -34.09 9.97
N VAL A 336 20.52 -34.64 10.64
CA VAL A 336 19.94 -34.07 11.87
C VAL A 336 20.61 -34.72 13.10
N PRO A 337 21.04 -33.96 14.12
CA PRO A 337 21.57 -34.53 15.37
C PRO A 337 20.44 -35.06 16.27
N SER A 338 20.57 -36.31 16.73
CA SER A 338 19.61 -36.94 17.65
C SER A 338 19.80 -36.44 19.09
N VAL A 339 18.71 -35.99 19.72
CA VAL A 339 18.67 -35.63 21.14
C VAL A 339 18.20 -36.83 21.97
N PRO A 340 18.91 -37.24 23.04
CA PRO A 340 18.49 -38.35 23.89
C PRO A 340 17.33 -37.97 24.82
N SER A 341 16.30 -38.80 24.88
CA SER A 341 15.16 -38.65 25.80
C SER A 341 15.51 -39.12 27.22
N LEU A 342 15.09 -38.35 28.23
CA LEU A 342 15.13 -38.72 29.65
C LEU A 342 13.75 -38.44 30.30
N PRO A 343 13.39 -39.15 31.40
CA PRO A 343 11.99 -39.34 31.81
C PRO A 343 11.40 -38.17 32.63
N PRO A 344 10.06 -38.09 32.75
CA PRO A 344 9.39 -37.06 33.55
C PRO A 344 9.56 -37.28 35.05
N ALA A 345 9.95 -36.23 35.77
CA ALA A 345 9.97 -36.20 37.23
C ALA A 345 8.82 -35.34 37.78
N THR A 346 7.93 -35.96 38.55
CA THR A 346 6.85 -35.29 39.29
C THR A 346 7.31 -34.81 40.67
N SER A 347 6.92 -33.62 41.12
CA SER A 347 6.55 -33.34 42.54
C SER A 347 6.00 -31.90 42.75
N LYS A 348 5.52 -31.61 43.97
CA LYS A 348 4.68 -30.47 44.38
C LYS A 348 5.46 -29.31 45.04
N PRO A 349 4.84 -28.13 45.29
CA PRO A 349 5.54 -26.90 45.72
C PRO A 349 5.45 -26.58 47.23
N ALA A 350 6.39 -25.73 47.68
CA ALA A 350 6.34 -24.82 48.85
C ALA A 350 7.48 -23.77 48.67
N GLY A 351 7.49 -22.55 49.24
CA GLY A 351 6.51 -21.74 50.00
C GLY A 351 6.97 -20.26 49.96
N LYS A 352 6.08 -19.27 49.94
CA LYS A 352 5.53 -18.53 51.11
C LYS A 352 6.53 -17.63 51.88
N ALA A 353 6.65 -16.36 51.47
CA ALA A 353 6.96 -15.17 52.30
C ALA A 353 6.56 -13.90 51.51
N THR A 354 5.62 -13.07 51.99
CA THR A 354 5.85 -11.84 52.81
C THR A 354 6.49 -10.72 51.97
N GLU A 355 5.73 -9.82 51.32
CA GLU A 355 4.98 -8.69 51.92
C GLU A 355 5.89 -7.61 52.53
N ASN A 356 5.93 -6.41 51.91
CA ASN A 356 6.22 -5.17 52.62
C ASN A 356 5.63 -3.94 51.88
N THR A 357 5.37 -2.85 52.60
CA THR A 357 4.51 -1.75 52.15
C THR A 357 5.08 -0.38 52.52
N GLY A 358 5.14 0.58 51.58
CA GLY A 358 5.60 1.96 51.84
C GLY A 358 5.43 2.84 50.59
N LYS A 359 4.30 3.54 50.37
CA LYS A 359 3.84 4.84 50.93
C LYS A 359 4.66 6.08 50.50
N SER A 360 3.93 7.08 50.01
CA SER A 360 4.36 8.33 49.38
C SER A 360 5.11 9.31 50.29
N GLN A 361 5.89 10.23 49.69
CA GLN A 361 5.82 11.66 50.05
C GLN A 361 6.41 12.63 48.99
N LYS A 362 5.87 13.86 49.00
CA LYS A 362 6.23 15.13 48.32
C LYS A 362 5.56 16.24 49.19
N PRO A 363 5.83 17.56 49.09
CA PRO A 363 6.86 18.30 48.35
C PRO A 363 7.65 19.32 49.22
N GLY A 364 8.49 20.17 48.60
CA GLY A 364 9.01 21.40 49.23
C GLY A 364 9.79 22.32 48.28
N LYS A 365 9.51 23.65 48.33
CA LYS A 365 10.32 24.75 47.74
C LYS A 365 9.93 26.09 48.40
N PRO A 366 10.90 26.85 48.94
CA PRO A 366 11.16 28.27 48.57
C PRO A 366 12.70 28.52 48.43
N GLU A 367 13.29 29.67 48.04
CA GLU A 367 12.89 30.89 47.29
C GLU A 367 14.19 31.56 46.71
N SER A 368 14.14 32.28 45.59
CA SER A 368 14.08 33.76 45.46
C SER A 368 15.13 34.58 46.24
N SER A 369 16.03 35.28 45.53
CA SER A 369 16.61 36.57 45.93
C SER A 369 17.29 37.30 44.75
N ASP A 370 17.05 38.61 44.59
CA ASP A 370 17.66 39.48 43.58
C ASP A 370 19.09 39.94 43.96
N ARG A 371 19.89 40.32 42.94
CA ARG A 371 20.63 41.60 43.01
C ARG A 371 21.09 42.16 41.65
N ARG A 372 20.88 43.47 41.49
CA ARG A 372 21.38 44.35 40.42
C ARG A 372 22.69 45.02 40.84
N THR A 373 23.69 45.06 39.95
CA THR A 373 24.68 46.14 39.89
C THR A 373 25.11 46.39 38.44
N GLU A 374 25.20 47.65 38.03
CA GLU A 374 25.85 48.15 36.81
C GLU A 374 26.81 49.27 37.25
N PRO A 375 27.99 49.40 36.62
CA PRO A 375 28.41 50.73 36.19
C PRO A 375 29.01 50.76 34.78
N GLN A 376 28.94 51.92 34.14
CA GLN A 376 29.39 52.14 32.75
C GLN A 376 30.91 52.30 32.60
N GLY A 377 31.42 51.97 31.41
CA GLY A 377 32.79 52.26 31.00
C GLY A 377 32.91 52.34 29.47
N THR A 378 32.91 53.55 28.91
CA THR A 378 33.02 53.77 27.46
C THR A 378 34.45 53.60 26.97
N SER A 379 34.70 52.65 26.05
CA SER A 379 35.90 52.61 25.20
C SER A 379 35.68 51.68 24.00
N SER A 380 35.84 52.20 22.79
CA SER A 380 35.88 51.39 21.56
C SER A 380 37.32 51.13 21.15
N PRO A 381 37.67 49.87 20.87
CA PRO A 381 38.68 49.53 19.88
C PRO A 381 38.08 48.70 18.73
N THR A 382 38.58 48.91 17.52
CA THR A 382 38.30 48.08 16.35
C THR A 382 39.18 46.82 16.38
N ASP A 383 38.72 45.75 15.71
CA ASP A 383 39.49 44.56 15.31
C ASP A 383 40.35 43.84 16.37
N ARG A 384 39.79 42.74 16.90
CA ARG A 384 40.25 41.41 16.48
C ARG A 384 39.18 40.34 16.76
N ALA A 385 38.89 39.49 15.78
CA ALA A 385 38.30 38.19 16.08
C ALA A 385 39.42 37.30 16.63
N GLU A 386 39.36 36.95 17.91
CA GLU A 386 40.21 35.92 18.47
C GLU A 386 39.65 34.56 18.08
N ASP A 387 40.43 33.78 17.34
CA ASP A 387 40.11 32.40 17.02
C ASP A 387 39.96 31.62 18.33
N ARG A 388 38.72 31.28 18.68
CA ARG A 388 38.48 30.13 19.55
C ARG A 388 38.84 28.91 18.72
N GLU A 389 40.02 28.37 18.97
CA GLU A 389 40.49 27.09 18.46
C GLU A 389 39.41 26.05 18.77
N SER A 390 38.62 25.72 17.74
CA SER A 390 37.37 25.00 17.90
C SER A 390 37.66 23.51 17.99
N GLU A 391 37.78 23.01 19.21
CA GLU A 391 37.81 21.57 19.50
C GLU A 391 36.67 20.88 18.72
N ASP A 392 37.02 19.89 17.89
CA ASP A 392 36.03 19.18 17.07
C ASP A 392 35.06 18.44 18.00
N PRO A 393 33.73 18.66 17.86
CA PRO A 393 32.76 18.18 18.84
C PRO A 393 32.76 16.65 18.91
N THR A 394 32.92 16.12 20.14
CA THR A 394 33.04 14.68 20.46
C THR A 394 31.87 13.83 19.90
N CYS A 395 30.72 14.47 19.71
CA CYS A 395 29.58 13.93 19.00
C CYS A 395 28.90 14.99 18.13
N ARG A 396 28.33 14.53 17.01
CA ARG A 396 27.42 15.30 16.15
C ARG A 396 26.05 14.65 16.16
N VAL A 397 24.99 15.46 16.22
CA VAL A 397 23.60 14.97 16.24
C VAL A 397 22.77 15.62 15.14
N GLU A 398 22.18 14.78 14.30
CA GLU A 398 21.15 15.14 13.34
C GLU A 398 19.76 14.79 13.91
N TYR A 399 18.80 15.69 13.72
CA TYR A 399 17.41 15.53 14.16
C TYR A 399 16.47 15.69 12.96
N ASP A 400 15.88 14.57 12.54
CA ASP A 400 14.95 14.51 11.42
C ASP A 400 13.51 14.49 11.92
N LEU A 401 12.72 15.49 11.53
CA LEU A 401 11.26 15.47 11.66
C LEU A 401 10.65 14.67 10.49
N VAL A 402 10.69 13.34 10.61
CA VAL A 402 10.28 12.39 9.56
C VAL A 402 8.82 12.58 9.11
N ASN A 403 7.90 12.93 10.02
CA ASN A 403 6.50 13.22 9.72
C ASN A 403 5.83 14.00 10.86
N GLN A 404 4.78 14.79 10.58
CA GLN A 404 3.95 15.45 11.60
C GLN A 404 2.47 15.44 11.20
N TRP A 405 1.60 15.24 12.20
CA TRP A 405 0.14 15.24 12.11
C TRP A 405 -0.45 16.07 13.29
N PRO A 406 -1.76 16.35 13.36
CA PRO A 406 -2.32 17.39 14.25
C PRO A 406 -1.93 17.32 15.73
N ASP A 407 -1.84 16.12 16.31
CA ASP A 407 -1.50 15.90 17.73
C ASP A 407 -0.21 15.08 17.94
N GLY A 408 0.57 14.83 16.89
CA GLY A 408 1.80 14.04 17.00
C GLY A 408 2.79 14.17 15.86
N PHE A 409 3.98 13.62 16.06
CA PHE A 409 5.04 13.56 15.08
C PHE A 409 5.88 12.29 15.21
N GLN A 410 6.57 11.96 14.11
CA GLN A 410 7.61 10.95 14.04
C GLN A 410 8.95 11.67 13.85
N ALA A 411 9.96 11.28 14.61
CA ALA A 411 11.32 11.77 14.44
C ALA A 411 12.37 10.65 14.49
N THR A 412 13.51 10.91 13.87
CA THR A 412 14.75 10.13 13.98
C THR A 412 15.82 11.03 14.58
N VAL A 413 16.66 10.46 15.44
CA VAL A 413 17.89 11.08 15.93
C VAL A 413 19.04 10.21 15.44
N THR A 414 19.96 10.79 14.69
CA THR A 414 21.21 10.14 14.27
C THR A 414 22.35 10.78 15.04
N VAL A 415 23.21 9.95 15.64
CA VAL A 415 24.36 10.40 16.43
C VAL A 415 25.64 9.78 15.90
N THR A 416 26.56 10.63 15.47
CA THR A 416 27.94 10.29 15.10
C THR A 416 28.85 10.59 16.29
N THR A 417 29.86 9.77 16.56
CA THR A 417 30.88 10.07 17.57
C THR A 417 32.27 9.64 17.13
N ASN A 418 33.29 10.39 17.56
CA ASN A 418 34.69 10.11 17.25
C ASN A 418 35.33 9.07 18.21
N GLU A 419 34.57 8.55 19.18
CA GLU A 419 35.03 7.59 20.19
C GLU A 419 34.31 6.24 20.08
N SER A 420 34.99 5.15 20.48
CA SER A 420 34.35 3.83 20.60
C SER A 420 33.58 3.72 21.92
N LEU A 421 32.30 3.37 21.86
CA LEU A 421 31.41 3.27 23.02
C LEU A 421 30.90 1.85 23.22
N ASP A 422 31.03 1.29 24.42
CA ASP A 422 30.38 0.01 24.80
C ASP A 422 28.87 0.16 25.09
N SER A 423 28.45 1.39 25.40
CA SER A 423 27.05 1.77 25.61
C SER A 423 26.87 3.27 25.41
N TRP A 424 25.67 3.66 24.96
CA TRP A 424 25.31 5.06 24.72
C TRP A 424 23.96 5.43 25.36
N ARG A 425 23.90 6.70 25.76
CA ARG A 425 22.71 7.40 26.23
C ARG A 425 22.68 8.76 25.57
N VAL A 426 21.60 9.08 24.88
CA VAL A 426 21.40 10.38 24.23
C VAL A 426 20.27 11.09 24.93
N SER A 427 20.47 12.35 25.33
CA SER A 427 19.41 13.14 25.97
C SER A 427 19.26 14.51 25.33
N TRP A 428 18.04 15.04 25.34
CA TRP A 428 17.68 16.33 24.73
C TRP A 428 16.51 16.98 25.44
N SER A 429 16.24 18.24 25.13
CA SER A 429 15.15 19.03 25.71
C SER A 429 14.11 19.42 24.64
N PHE A 430 12.82 19.26 24.97
CA PHE A 430 11.69 19.78 24.20
C PHE A 430 11.22 21.15 24.70
N ARG A 431 10.74 22.02 23.80
CA ARG A 431 10.38 23.42 24.11
C ARG A 431 8.90 23.63 24.40
N ASP A 432 8.04 22.95 23.65
CA ASP A 432 6.59 23.20 23.62
C ASP A 432 5.80 22.06 24.31
N GLY A 433 6.42 21.43 25.32
CA GLY A 433 5.79 20.39 26.16
C GLY A 433 5.64 19.02 25.52
N GLN A 434 6.25 18.77 24.35
CA GLN A 434 6.11 17.53 23.58
C GLN A 434 6.45 16.26 24.41
N GLN A 435 5.69 15.17 24.23
CA GLN A 435 5.80 13.94 25.03
C GLN A 435 6.07 12.71 24.15
N VAL A 436 7.13 11.94 24.42
CA VAL A 436 7.44 10.71 23.66
C VAL A 436 6.54 9.56 24.13
N GLY A 437 5.80 8.96 23.19
CA GLY A 437 4.87 7.86 23.47
C GLY A 437 5.38 6.47 23.04
N GLN A 438 6.23 6.39 22.01
CA GLN A 438 6.85 5.14 21.54
C GLN A 438 8.26 5.41 21.00
N MET A 439 9.18 4.45 21.15
CA MET A 439 10.55 4.52 20.65
C MET A 439 10.98 3.14 20.11
N TRP A 440 11.86 3.12 19.11
CA TRP A 440 12.54 1.93 18.58
C TRP A 440 14.04 2.22 18.44
N ASP A 441 14.84 1.15 18.42
CA ASP A 441 16.32 1.19 18.51
C ASP A 441 16.88 1.85 19.79
N ALA A 442 16.02 2.27 20.72
CA ALA A 442 16.35 2.72 22.05
C ALA A 442 15.17 2.53 23.02
N SER A 443 15.45 2.64 24.32
CA SER A 443 14.48 2.76 25.40
C SER A 443 14.37 4.20 25.88
N VAL A 444 13.17 4.68 26.20
CA VAL A 444 12.91 6.08 26.55
C VAL A 444 12.61 6.28 28.04
N SER A 445 13.15 7.36 28.60
CA SER A 445 12.70 7.96 29.86
C SER A 445 12.55 9.47 29.64
N GLN A 446 11.44 10.07 30.09
CA GLN A 446 11.19 11.51 29.96
C GLN A 446 10.77 12.10 31.31
N ASN A 447 11.32 13.26 31.65
CA ASN A 447 11.00 14.01 32.86
C ASN A 447 10.77 15.50 32.50
N GLY A 448 9.50 15.89 32.38
CA GLY A 448 9.13 17.21 31.88
C GLY A 448 9.54 17.39 30.42
N SER A 449 10.37 18.38 30.15
CA SER A 449 10.94 18.65 28.82
C SER A 449 12.13 17.76 28.44
N ARG A 450 12.87 17.23 29.43
CA ARG A 450 14.11 16.47 29.20
C ARG A 450 13.77 15.01 28.88
N VAL A 451 14.20 14.55 27.71
CA VAL A 451 14.11 13.16 27.25
C VAL A 451 15.48 12.51 27.30
N THR A 452 15.52 11.22 27.60
CA THR A 452 16.71 10.37 27.61
C THR A 452 16.40 9.08 26.87
N ALA A 453 17.04 8.87 25.72
CA ALA A 453 17.14 7.59 25.03
C ALA A 453 18.35 6.81 25.56
N THR A 454 18.18 5.51 25.82
CA THR A 454 19.27 4.60 26.20
C THR A 454 19.29 3.41 25.24
N ALA A 455 20.49 3.01 24.81
CA ALA A 455 20.70 1.96 23.82
C ALA A 455 19.93 0.65 24.08
N ALA A 456 19.60 -0.07 23.00
CA ALA A 456 19.13 -1.44 23.06
C ALA A 456 20.32 -2.42 23.15
N ASP A 457 20.09 -3.62 23.69
CA ASP A 457 21.17 -4.61 23.89
C ASP A 457 21.91 -5.02 22.60
N TYR A 458 21.29 -4.87 21.43
CA TYR A 458 21.87 -5.21 20.13
C TYR A 458 22.61 -4.06 19.43
N ASN A 459 22.50 -2.81 19.90
CA ASN A 459 23.09 -1.63 19.24
C ASN A 459 23.90 -0.71 20.17
N LYS A 460 24.10 -1.11 21.43
CA LYS A 460 24.88 -0.38 22.44
C LYS A 460 26.36 -0.17 22.09
N SER A 461 26.97 -1.07 21.32
CA SER A 461 28.36 -0.94 20.86
C SER A 461 28.47 -0.04 19.62
N VAL A 462 29.35 0.96 19.67
CA VAL A 462 29.64 1.94 18.60
C VAL A 462 31.14 2.00 18.36
N GLN A 463 31.57 2.03 17.10
CA GLN A 463 32.98 2.26 16.76
C GLN A 463 33.26 3.77 16.60
N ALA A 464 34.52 4.17 16.64
CA ALA A 464 34.89 5.56 16.35
C ALA A 464 34.58 5.87 14.87
N GLY A 465 33.75 6.89 14.62
CA GLY A 465 33.27 7.27 13.29
C GLY A 465 32.02 6.52 12.81
N ASP A 466 31.41 5.66 13.64
CA ASP A 466 30.15 4.98 13.34
C ASP A 466 28.94 5.87 13.71
N ASP A 467 27.89 5.84 12.89
CA ASP A 467 26.60 6.44 13.22
C ASP A 467 25.69 5.48 14.01
N ARG A 468 24.89 6.01 14.94
CA ARG A 468 23.74 5.29 15.52
C ARG A 468 22.48 6.12 15.39
N ALA A 469 21.47 5.55 14.73
CA ALA A 469 20.14 6.13 14.60
C ALA A 469 19.14 5.42 15.51
N PHE A 470 18.24 6.18 16.12
CA PHE A 470 17.05 5.68 16.80
C PHE A 470 15.87 6.61 16.50
N GLY A 471 14.64 6.12 16.66
CA GLY A 471 13.46 6.90 16.28
C GLY A 471 12.29 6.73 17.24
N PHE A 472 11.38 7.71 17.21
CA PHE A 472 10.28 7.78 18.15
C PHE A 472 9.00 8.42 17.56
N LEU A 473 7.86 8.14 18.20
CA LEU A 473 6.61 8.86 18.04
C LEU A 473 6.35 9.68 19.30
N ALA A 474 5.98 10.95 19.13
CA ALA A 474 5.68 11.87 20.22
C ALA A 474 4.41 12.69 19.94
N SER A 475 3.75 13.17 21.00
CA SER A 475 2.66 14.15 20.90
C SER A 475 3.16 15.58 21.05
N TRP A 476 2.40 16.54 20.51
CA TRP A 476 2.62 17.98 20.64
C TRP A 476 1.26 18.70 20.67
N HIS A 477 1.21 19.91 21.21
CA HIS A 477 0.00 20.73 21.23
C HIS A 477 0.33 22.19 20.91
N GLY A 478 -0.36 22.78 19.94
CA GLY A 478 -0.25 24.19 19.55
C GLY A 478 1.03 24.58 18.80
N LYS A 479 2.20 24.09 19.21
CA LYS A 479 3.48 24.30 18.53
C LYS A 479 4.40 23.08 18.68
N ASN A 480 5.27 22.84 17.69
CA ASN A 480 6.25 21.76 17.67
C ASN A 480 7.64 22.30 17.29
N SER A 481 8.24 23.12 18.15
CA SER A 481 9.61 23.63 17.94
C SER A 481 10.62 22.48 18.04
N PRO A 482 11.70 22.47 17.23
CA PRO A 482 12.71 21.43 17.30
C PRO A 482 13.39 21.36 18.67
N PRO A 483 13.85 20.16 19.08
CA PRO A 483 14.58 19.96 20.32
C PRO A 483 15.95 20.65 20.32
N TYR A 484 16.54 20.73 21.51
CA TYR A 484 17.79 21.43 21.80
C TYR A 484 18.51 20.76 22.99
N ASP A 485 19.72 21.22 23.32
CA ASP A 485 20.59 20.66 24.37
C ASP A 485 20.79 19.14 24.22
N PHE A 486 21.30 18.72 23.05
CA PHE A 486 21.62 17.32 22.77
C PHE A 486 22.95 16.93 23.42
N GLU A 487 22.92 15.89 24.25
CA GLU A 487 24.09 15.33 24.93
C GLU A 487 24.22 13.83 24.66
N LEU A 488 25.44 13.36 24.37
CA LEU A 488 25.81 11.93 24.33
C LEU A 488 26.60 11.59 25.59
N ASN A 489 26.12 10.62 26.36
CA ASN A 489 26.69 10.17 27.63
C ASN A 489 26.93 11.28 28.70
N GLY A 490 26.40 12.50 28.48
CA GLY A 490 26.63 13.67 29.33
C GLY A 490 27.70 14.64 28.82
N GLN A 491 28.06 14.56 27.54
CA GLN A 491 28.87 15.56 26.82
C GLN A 491 28.01 16.21 25.74
N ASP A 492 28.12 17.53 25.59
CA ASP A 492 27.35 18.29 24.60
C ASP A 492 27.72 17.88 23.16
N CYS A 493 26.73 17.64 22.33
CA CYS A 493 26.92 17.37 20.91
C CYS A 493 26.66 18.61 20.07
N ALA A 494 27.51 18.83 19.05
CA ALA A 494 27.17 19.80 18.02
C ALA A 494 25.96 19.30 17.23
N LYS A 495 25.04 20.21 16.90
CA LYS A 495 24.02 19.92 15.90
C LYS A 495 24.68 19.84 14.51
N ALA A 496 24.27 18.86 13.71
CA ALA A 496 24.51 18.85 12.26
C ALA A 496 23.76 19.99 11.55
#